data_AF-A0A2S7ZAG0-F1
#
_entry.id   AF-A0A2S7ZAG0-F1
#
_cell.length_a   1.000
_cell.length_b   1.000
_cell.length_c   1.000
_cell.angle_alpha   90.00
_cell.angle_beta   90.00
_cell.angle_gamma   90.00
#
_symmetry.space_group_name_H-M   'P 1'
#
loop_
_entity.id
_entity.type
_entity.pdbx_description
1 polymer ?
#
loop_
_entity_poly.entity_id
_entity_poly.type
_entity_poly.pdbx_seq_one_letter_code
_entity_poly.pdbx_strand_id
1 'polypeptide(L)' 'MDKDTVKAMAMATSAGMTLAACIGGFVWIGYKLDGWLETSPLCMIILGLIGAVTGFYMLYKQVM' A
#
# COMPACT_ATOMS: atom_id res chain seq x y z
N MET A 1 29.41 -5.69 1.44
CA MET A 1 28.04 -5.15 1.65
C MET A 1 27.76 -5.33 3.13
N ASP A 2 27.69 -4.23 3.87
CA ASP A 2 27.56 -4.23 5.33
C ASP A 2 26.25 -4.90 5.76
N LYS A 3 26.30 -5.74 6.81
CA LYS A 3 25.14 -6.49 7.30
C LYS A 3 23.96 -5.58 7.65
N ASP A 4 24.26 -4.35 8.06
CA ASP A 4 23.27 -3.33 8.38
C ASP A 4 22.54 -2.79 7.13
N THR A 5 23.24 -2.64 6.00
CA THR A 5 22.60 -2.24 4.73
C THR A 5 21.68 -3.34 4.20
N VAL A 6 22.07 -4.62 4.37
CA VAL A 6 21.23 -5.77 3.98
C VAL A 6 19.99 -5.86 4.86
N LYS A 7 20.12 -5.64 6.18
CA LYS A 7 18.98 -5.59 7.09
C LYS A 7 18.04 -4.42 6.78
N ALA A 8 18.58 -3.24 6.50
CA ALA A 8 17.79 -2.08 6.12
C ALA A 8 17.01 -2.31 4.82
N MET A 9 17.66 -2.89 3.79
CA MET A 9 16.98 -3.26 2.55
C MET A 9 15.93 -4.36 2.75
N ALA A 10 16.21 -5.35 3.59
CA ALA A 10 15.24 -6.41 3.90
C ALA A 10 14.00 -5.84 4.61
N MET A 11 14.19 -4.89 5.55
CA MET A 11 13.09 -4.16 6.20
C MET A 11 12.32 -3.27 5.22
N ALA A 12 13.01 -2.56 4.32
CA ALA A 12 12.37 -1.73 3.30
C ALA A 12 11.53 -2.58 2.35
N THR A 13 12.07 -3.72 1.92
CA THR A 13 11.39 -4.65 1.03
C THR A 13 10.18 -5.30 1.70
N SER A 14 10.29 -5.70 2.98
CA SER A 14 9.15 -6.28 3.70
C SER A 14 8.04 -5.25 3.93
N ALA A 15 8.38 -4.03 4.34
CA ALA A 15 7.41 -2.94 4.49
C ALA A 15 6.74 -2.58 3.16
N GLY A 16 7.52 -2.50 2.07
CA GLY A 16 7.03 -2.28 0.71
C GLY A 16 6.10 -3.39 0.23
N MET A 17 6.41 -4.66 0.51
CA MET A 17 5.52 -5.78 0.20
C MET A 17 4.23 -5.75 1.01
N THR A 18 4.29 -5.45 2.32
CA THR A 18 3.09 -5.29 3.15
C THR A 18 2.21 -4.17 2.62
N LEU A 19 2.80 -3.04 2.21
CA LEU A 19 2.08 -1.95 1.56
C LEU A 19 1.45 -2.34 0.24
N ALA A 20 2.21 -2.98 -0.64
CA ALA A 20 1.70 -3.45 -1.93
C ALA A 20 0.55 -4.44 -1.73
N ALA A 21 0.65 -5.33 -0.75
CA ALA A 21 -0.41 -6.27 -0.38
C ALA A 21 -1.64 -5.55 0.19
N CYS A 22 -1.47 -4.53 1.04
CA CYS A 22 -2.57 -3.71 1.55
C CYS A 22 -3.25 -2.93 0.42
N ILE A 23 -2.51 -2.19 -0.40
CA ILE A 23 -3.04 -1.41 -1.51
C ILE A 23 -3.75 -2.35 -2.50
N GLY A 24 -3.09 -3.41 -2.95
CA GLY A 24 -3.67 -4.38 -3.88
C GLY A 24 -4.92 -5.06 -3.33
N GLY A 25 -4.91 -5.45 -2.04
CA GLY A 25 -6.05 -6.05 -1.37
C GLY A 25 -7.24 -5.10 -1.26
N PHE A 26 -7.01 -3.86 -0.81
CA PHE A 26 -8.06 -2.85 -0.70
C PHE A 26 -8.59 -2.39 -2.06
N VAL A 27 -7.73 -2.29 -3.09
CA VAL A 27 -8.13 -1.98 -4.46
C VAL A 27 -8.98 -3.11 -5.05
N TRP A 28 -8.60 -4.38 -4.83
CA TRP A 28 -9.38 -5.52 -5.32
C TRP A 28 -10.74 -5.62 -4.61
N ILE A 29 -10.75 -5.48 -3.28
CA ILE A 29 -12.00 -5.46 -2.50
C ILE A 29 -12.88 -4.29 -2.94
N GLY A 30 -12.31 -3.08 -3.10
CA GLY A 30 -13.01 -1.89 -3.58
C GLY A 30 -13.61 -2.08 -4.97
N TYR A 31 -12.86 -2.67 -5.91
CA TYR A 31 -13.36 -2.97 -7.27
C TYR A 31 -14.53 -3.95 -7.26
N LYS A 32 -14.46 -4.97 -6.41
CA LYS A 32 -15.53 -5.96 -6.28
C LYS A 32 -16.76 -5.38 -5.58
N LEU A 33 -16.57 -4.48 -4.63
CA LEU A 33 -17.65 -3.79 -3.91
C LEU A 33 -18.35 -2.74 -4.78
N ASP A 34 -17.59 -1.93 -5.54
CA ASP A 34 -18.15 -0.95 -6.48
C ASP A 34 -18.98 -1.64 -7.58
N GLY A 35 -18.52 -2.79 -8.08
CA GLY A 35 -19.29 -3.61 -9.03
C GLY A 35 -20.56 -4.25 -8.43
N TRP A 36 -20.63 -4.41 -7.10
CA TRP A 36 -21.81 -4.99 -6.42
C TRP A 36 -22.83 -3.94 -6.00
N LEU A 37 -22.39 -2.70 -5.79
CA LEU A 37 -23.24 -1.58 -5.35
C LEU A 37 -23.71 -0.68 -6.50
N GLU A 38 -23.22 -0.87 -7.74
CA GLU A 38 -23.48 0.00 -8.90
C GLU A 38 -23.16 1.49 -8.66
N THR A 39 -22.52 1.82 -7.55
CA THR A 39 -22.02 3.16 -7.24
C THR A 39 -20.77 3.43 -8.07
N SER A 40 -20.68 4.65 -8.62
CA SER A 40 -19.48 5.20 -9.25
C SER A 40 -18.22 4.91 -8.43
N PRO A 41 -17.01 4.84 -9.04
CA PRO A 41 -15.78 4.25 -8.48
C PRO A 41 -15.13 5.03 -7.31
N LEU A 42 -15.95 5.57 -6.42
CA LEU A 42 -15.61 6.43 -5.31
C LEU A 42 -14.93 5.63 -4.20
N CYS A 43 -15.40 4.41 -3.95
CA CYS A 43 -14.85 3.56 -2.88
C CYS A 43 -13.43 3.11 -3.25
N MET A 44 -13.20 2.74 -4.51
CA MET A 44 -11.89 2.42 -5.05
C MET A 44 -10.93 3.63 -5.03
N ILE A 45 -11.41 4.83 -5.36
CA ILE A 45 -10.61 6.07 -5.33
C ILE A 45 -10.21 6.45 -3.89
N ILE A 46 -11.13 6.37 -2.93
CA ILE A 46 -10.87 6.70 -1.53
C ILE A 46 -9.89 5.70 -0.92
N LEU A 47 -10.10 4.39 -1.12
CA LEU A 47 -9.19 3.36 -0.64
C LEU A 47 -7.82 3.43 -1.32
N GLY A 48 -7.78 3.73 -2.63
CA GLY A 48 -6.54 3.96 -3.37
C GLY A 48 -5.77 5.18 -2.85
N LEU A 49 -6.45 6.29 -2.56
CA LEU A 49 -5.85 7.50 -1.98
C LEU A 49 -5.30 7.24 -0.57
N ILE A 50 -6.07 6.58 0.30
CA ILE A 50 -5.62 6.22 1.65
C ILE A 50 -4.42 5.26 1.56
N GLY A 51 -4.47 4.27 0.68
CA GLY A 51 -3.38 3.34 0.44
C GLY A 51 -2.11 4.05 -0.06
N ALA A 52 -2.24 4.98 -1.00
CA ALA A 52 -1.15 5.76 -1.54
C ALA A 52 -0.51 6.67 -0.48
N VAL A 53 -1.31 7.40 0.31
CA VAL A 53 -0.81 8.28 1.39
C VAL A 53 -0.13 7.44 2.47
N THR A 54 -0.73 6.31 2.88
CA THR A 54 -0.15 5.42 3.88
C THR A 54 1.17 4.82 3.40
N GLY A 55 1.23 4.43 2.12
CA GLY A 55 2.45 3.92 1.48
C GLY A 55 3.56 4.94 1.40
N PHE A 56 3.22 6.15 0.99
CA PHE A 56 4.18 7.26 1.01
C PHE A 56 4.67 7.56 2.43
N TYR A 57 3.78 7.57 3.42
CA TYR A 57 4.12 7.88 4.80
C TYR A 57 5.06 6.84 5.42
N MET A 58 4.82 5.56 5.17
CA MET A 58 5.69 4.47 5.62
C MET A 58 7.07 4.51 4.97
N LEU A 59 7.15 4.79 3.66
CA LEU A 59 8.44 4.98 2.97
C LEU A 59 9.20 6.19 3.53
N TYR A 60 8.49 7.29 3.76
CA TYR A 60 9.09 8.50 4.35
C TYR A 60 9.66 8.23 5.74
N LYS A 61 8.91 7.49 6.57
CA LYS A 61 9.33 7.07 7.92
C LYS A 61 10.41 5.99 7.93
N GLN A 62 10.63 5.31 6.81
CA GLN A 62 11.73 4.36 6.66
C GLN A 62 13.03 5.02 6.18
N VAL A 63 12.89 6.11 5.43
CA VAL A 63 14.01 6.93 4.92
C VAL A 63 14.51 7.92 5.95
N MET A 64 13.62 8.46 6.80
CA MET A 64 13.93 9.46 7.84
C MET A 64 13.87 8.86 9.23
#